data_AF-A0A089Z4N5-F1
#
_entry.id   AF-A0A089Z4N5-F1
#
_cell.length_a   1.000
_cell.length_b   1.000
_cell.length_c   1.000
_cell.angle_alpha   90.00
_cell.angle_beta   90.00
_cell.angle_gamma   90.00
#
_symmetry.space_group_name_H-M   'P 1'
#
loop_
_entity.id
_entity.type
_entity.pdbx_description
1 polymer ?
#
loop_
_entity_poly.entity_id
_entity_poly.type
_entity_poly.pdbx_seq_one_letter_code
_entity_poly.pdbx_strand_id
1 'polypeptide(L)'
;MPATIVEHTSSVDPASRPSGPLTSLASVAHLSPSDLSNMERAVALYASDMPVGFMMRRGTEATVAAWIIQGVVRLGLAEVQHSAACAYGYRLLWLADLTTPEQDRAHRRRFSNARRWDRAERLASCFTAWAGYPMTREALDRGGRTEVEGACRCGGTGWLGESYDPDDPTMLVERNCPGHNPEGLRLPRWEVGA
;
A
#
# COMPACT_ATOMS: atom_id res chain seq x y z
N MET A 1 -47.38 41.85 12.36
CA MET A 1 -45.94 41.91 12.67
C MET A 1 -45.23 40.98 11.71
N PRO A 2 -44.43 41.47 10.73
CA PRO A 2 -43.71 40.60 9.82
C PRO A 2 -42.40 40.13 10.46
N ALA A 3 -42.13 38.82 10.38
CA ALA A 3 -40.92 38.18 10.85
C ALA A 3 -39.77 38.43 9.85
N THR A 4 -38.68 38.99 10.34
CA THR A 4 -37.44 39.23 9.59
C THR A 4 -36.70 37.91 9.39
N ILE A 5 -36.52 37.48 8.14
CA ILE A 5 -35.64 36.38 7.76
C ILE A 5 -34.22 36.96 7.67
N VAL A 6 -33.30 36.44 8.47
CA VAL A 6 -31.87 36.77 8.38
C VAL A 6 -31.20 35.71 7.51
N GLU A 7 -30.84 36.08 6.29
CA GLU A 7 -30.02 35.23 5.40
C GLU A 7 -28.57 35.23 5.90
N HIS A 8 -28.10 34.05 6.33
CA HIS A 8 -26.70 33.81 6.65
C HIS A 8 -25.98 33.32 5.39
N THR A 9 -25.37 34.23 4.65
CA THR A 9 -24.48 33.88 3.54
C THR A 9 -23.10 33.55 4.10
N SER A 10 -22.84 32.26 4.35
CA SER A 10 -21.48 31.76 4.59
C SER A 10 -20.67 31.83 3.29
N SER A 11 -19.83 32.85 3.19
CA SER A 11 -18.76 32.97 2.19
C SER A 11 -17.72 31.89 2.47
N VAL A 12 -17.75 30.80 1.71
CA VAL A 12 -16.69 29.79 1.72
C VAL A 12 -15.58 30.28 0.80
N ASP A 13 -14.44 30.66 1.40
CA ASP A 13 -13.23 31.04 0.67
C ASP A 13 -12.74 29.90 -0.24
N PRO A 14 -12.61 30.10 -1.57
CA PRO A 14 -12.13 29.09 -2.49
C PRO A 14 -10.61 28.85 -2.43
N ALA A 15 -9.89 29.46 -1.48
CA ALA A 15 -8.43 29.47 -1.43
C ALA A 15 -7.79 28.42 -0.50
N SER A 16 -8.57 27.63 0.23
CA SER A 16 -8.01 26.61 1.14
C SER A 16 -8.01 25.22 0.53
N ARG A 17 -7.22 25.02 -0.54
CA ARG A 17 -6.76 23.67 -0.90
C ARG A 17 -5.54 23.34 -0.02
N PRO A 18 -5.51 22.21 0.70
CA PRO A 18 -4.29 21.79 1.37
C PRO A 18 -3.21 21.52 0.33
N SER A 19 -2.14 22.31 0.39
CA SER A 19 -0.90 22.09 -0.33
C SER A 19 -0.26 20.79 0.17
N GLY A 20 -0.63 19.66 -0.44
CA GLY A 20 0.16 18.45 -0.33
C GLY A 20 1.59 18.72 -0.82
N PRO A 21 2.61 18.00 -0.31
CA PRO A 21 3.99 18.23 -0.71
C PRO A 21 4.14 18.00 -2.21
N LEU A 22 4.32 19.09 -2.96
CA LEU A 22 4.73 19.04 -4.36
C LEU A 22 6.11 18.37 -4.39
N THR A 23 6.11 17.07 -4.66
CA THR A 23 7.35 16.36 -4.97
C THR A 23 7.90 17.01 -6.22
N SER A 24 8.96 17.82 -6.06
CA SER A 24 9.58 18.55 -7.17
C SER A 24 9.93 17.59 -8.30
N LEU A 25 9.62 17.95 -9.55
CA LEU A 25 9.99 17.16 -10.74
C LEU A 25 11.52 16.90 -10.79
N ALA A 26 12.32 17.80 -10.20
CA ALA A 26 13.77 17.61 -10.05
C ALA A 26 14.12 16.42 -9.13
N SER A 27 13.29 16.12 -8.13
CA SER A 27 13.48 14.96 -7.24
C SER A 27 13.19 13.63 -7.95
N VAL A 28 12.38 13.63 -9.00
CA VAL A 28 12.06 12.42 -9.78
C VAL A 28 13.12 12.16 -10.86
N ALA A 29 13.81 13.20 -11.33
CA ALA A 29 14.86 13.09 -12.34
C ALA A 29 16.08 12.25 -11.88
N HIS A 30 16.25 12.05 -10.57
CA HIS A 30 17.30 11.21 -9.99
C HIS A 30 16.81 9.86 -9.48
N LEU A 31 15.52 9.54 -9.62
CA LEU A 31 14.96 8.30 -9.11
C LEU A 31 15.42 7.11 -9.95
N SER A 32 16.05 6.13 -9.30
CA SER A 32 16.37 4.85 -9.92
C SER A 32 15.33 3.80 -9.53
N PRO A 33 15.01 2.81 -10.39
CA PRO A 33 14.20 1.67 -9.98
C PRO A 33 14.82 0.88 -8.81
N SER A 34 16.12 1.03 -8.55
CA SER A 34 16.80 0.44 -7.39
C SER A 34 16.32 1.02 -6.05
N ASP A 35 15.82 2.25 -6.07
CA ASP A 35 15.36 2.95 -4.86
C ASP A 35 13.93 2.55 -4.47
N LEU A 36 13.32 1.67 -5.26
CA LEU A 36 11.96 1.19 -5.10
C LEU A 36 11.93 -0.27 -4.65
N SER A 37 11.08 -0.56 -3.67
CA SER A 37 10.77 -1.91 -3.22
C SER A 37 10.05 -2.72 -4.31
N ASN A 38 9.96 -4.04 -4.17
CA ASN A 38 9.25 -4.88 -5.13
C ASN A 38 7.77 -4.47 -5.29
N MET A 39 7.11 -4.11 -4.18
CA MET A 39 5.71 -3.69 -4.21
C MET A 39 5.55 -2.29 -4.82
N GLU A 40 6.51 -1.38 -4.58
CA GLU A 40 6.54 -0.06 -5.23
C GLU A 40 6.72 -0.18 -6.75
N ARG A 41 7.60 -1.10 -7.20
CA ARG A 41 7.74 -1.42 -8.63
C ARG A 41 6.44 -1.94 -9.22
N ALA A 42 5.69 -2.79 -8.50
CA ALA A 42 4.40 -3.31 -8.95
C ALA A 42 3.36 -2.18 -9.12
N VAL A 43 3.25 -1.28 -8.13
CA VAL A 43 2.35 -0.12 -8.22
C VAL A 43 2.74 0.80 -9.37
N ALA A 44 4.03 1.10 -9.54
CA ALA A 44 4.51 1.91 -10.64
C ALA A 44 4.19 1.25 -12.00
N LEU A 45 4.46 -0.05 -12.15
CA LEU A 45 4.12 -0.79 -13.37
C LEU A 45 2.61 -0.79 -13.64
N TYR A 46 1.77 -0.89 -12.61
CA TYR A 46 0.32 -0.79 -12.74
C TYR A 46 -0.11 0.55 -13.35
N ALA A 47 0.54 1.66 -12.99
CA ALA A 47 0.22 3.00 -13.52
C ALA A 47 0.93 3.39 -14.84
N SER A 48 1.90 2.59 -15.28
CA SER A 48 2.70 2.84 -16.49
C SER A 48 1.95 2.52 -17.80
N ASP A 49 2.61 2.63 -18.95
CA ASP A 49 2.09 2.12 -20.23
C ASP A 49 2.43 0.65 -20.48
N MET A 50 2.87 -0.09 -19.45
CA MET A 50 3.14 -1.52 -19.56
C MET A 50 1.94 -2.24 -20.23
N PRO A 51 2.18 -2.92 -21.37
CA PRO A 51 1.14 -3.70 -22.02
C PRO A 51 0.72 -4.88 -21.15
N VAL A 52 -0.59 -5.15 -21.07
CA VAL A 52 -1.13 -6.32 -20.33
C VAL A 52 -0.54 -7.63 -20.87
N GLY A 53 -0.30 -7.66 -22.19
CA GLY A 53 0.40 -8.72 -22.90
C GLY A 53 1.79 -8.91 -22.30
N PHE A 54 2.78 -8.10 -22.73
CA PHE A 54 4.23 -8.13 -22.44
C PHE A 54 4.83 -9.51 -22.07
N MET A 55 6.13 -9.69 -21.93
CA MET A 55 6.68 -10.90 -21.31
C MET A 55 8.13 -10.60 -21.11
N MET A 56 8.60 -10.69 -19.86
CA MET A 56 9.98 -10.40 -19.58
C MET A 56 10.87 -11.41 -20.31
N ARG A 57 11.87 -10.88 -21.00
CA ARG A 57 12.92 -11.64 -21.68
C ARG A 57 14.26 -10.96 -21.38
N ARG A 58 15.34 -11.71 -21.50
CA ARG A 58 16.69 -11.15 -21.41
C ARG A 58 16.83 -9.99 -22.40
N GLY A 59 17.34 -8.85 -21.94
CA GLY A 59 17.50 -7.64 -22.75
C GLY A 59 16.31 -6.66 -22.69
N THR A 60 15.23 -6.99 -21.98
CA THR A 60 14.07 -6.09 -21.80
C THR A 60 14.10 -5.30 -20.49
N GLU A 61 15.16 -5.43 -19.70
CA GLU A 61 15.29 -4.83 -18.37
C GLU A 61 15.20 -3.31 -18.42
N ALA A 62 15.84 -2.68 -19.41
CA ALA A 62 15.77 -1.23 -19.59
C ALA A 62 14.34 -0.74 -19.91
N THR A 63 13.56 -1.52 -20.67
CA THR A 63 12.16 -1.21 -20.96
C THR A 63 11.30 -1.28 -19.70
N VAL A 64 11.49 -2.32 -18.87
CA VAL A 64 10.78 -2.46 -17.60
C VAL A 64 11.16 -1.33 -16.64
N ALA A 65 12.45 -0.99 -16.54
CA ALA A 65 12.93 0.15 -15.78
C ALA A 65 12.27 1.46 -16.21
N ALA A 66 12.18 1.71 -17.52
CA ALA A 66 11.51 2.90 -18.05
C ALA A 66 10.02 2.96 -17.68
N TRP A 67 9.30 1.83 -17.72
CA TRP A 67 7.91 1.78 -17.27
C TRP A 67 7.74 2.00 -15.76
N ILE A 68 8.65 1.48 -14.94
CA ILE A 68 8.66 1.76 -13.51
C ILE A 68 8.81 3.27 -13.27
N ILE A 69 9.81 3.91 -13.89
CA ILE A 69 9.98 5.37 -13.74
C ILE A 69 8.77 6.14 -14.27
N GLN A 70 8.22 5.74 -15.41
CA GLN A 70 7.01 6.34 -15.97
C GLN A 70 5.82 6.25 -15.00
N GLY A 71 5.64 5.11 -14.33
CA GLY A 71 4.61 4.91 -13.32
C GLY A 71 4.78 5.85 -12.12
N VAL A 72 6.02 5.99 -11.63
CA VAL A 72 6.33 6.92 -10.54
C VAL A 72 6.09 8.38 -10.95
N VAL A 73 6.45 8.77 -12.16
CA VAL A 73 6.19 10.13 -12.68
C VAL A 73 4.69 10.42 -12.73
N ARG A 74 3.86 9.42 -13.09
CA ARG A 74 2.40 9.59 -13.21
C ARG A 74 1.67 9.67 -11.89
N LEU A 75 2.02 8.81 -10.93
CA LEU A 75 1.37 8.76 -9.62
C LEU A 75 2.00 9.72 -8.61
N GLY A 76 3.30 9.99 -8.74
CA GLY A 76 4.12 10.58 -7.71
C GLY A 76 4.70 9.52 -6.76
N LEU A 77 5.90 9.76 -6.25
CA LEU A 77 6.63 8.82 -5.40
C LEU A 77 5.89 8.50 -4.10
N ALA A 78 5.35 9.52 -3.43
CA ALA A 78 4.63 9.35 -2.17
C ALA A 78 3.39 8.44 -2.34
N GLU A 79 2.63 8.62 -3.43
CA GLU A 79 1.47 7.80 -3.72
C GLU A 79 1.86 6.37 -4.07
N VAL A 80 2.97 6.16 -4.80
CA VAL A 80 3.51 4.82 -5.07
C VAL A 80 3.88 4.10 -3.76
N GLN A 81 4.56 4.79 -2.85
CA GLN A 81 4.96 4.23 -1.56
C GLN A 81 3.76 3.87 -0.69
N HIS A 82 2.81 4.80 -0.54
CA HIS A 82 1.60 4.58 0.23
C HIS A 82 0.75 3.45 -0.36
N SER A 83 0.49 3.49 -1.68
CA SER A 83 -0.23 2.42 -2.38
C SER A 83 0.45 1.05 -2.22
N ALA A 84 1.79 1.01 -2.22
CA ALA A 84 2.54 -0.23 -2.04
C ALA A 84 2.41 -0.77 -0.61
N ALA A 85 2.50 0.09 0.41
CA ALA A 85 2.31 -0.29 1.80
C ALA A 85 0.89 -0.84 2.05
N CYS A 86 -0.13 -0.20 1.49
CA CYS A 86 -1.52 -0.68 1.54
C CYS A 86 -1.71 -2.00 0.79
N ALA A 87 -1.13 -2.14 -0.40
CA ALA A 87 -1.21 -3.38 -1.18
C ALA A 87 -0.53 -4.55 -0.43
N TYR A 88 0.61 -4.29 0.20
CA TYR A 88 1.31 -5.31 0.97
C TYR A 88 0.54 -5.70 2.24
N GLY A 89 0.00 -4.74 2.99
CA GLY A 89 -0.87 -4.99 4.14
C GLY A 89 -2.11 -5.81 3.76
N TYR A 90 -2.78 -5.43 2.67
CA TYR A 90 -3.90 -6.21 2.13
C TYR A 90 -3.49 -7.64 1.77
N ARG A 91 -2.36 -7.83 1.08
CA ARG A 91 -1.88 -9.16 0.67
C ARG A 91 -1.62 -10.07 1.88
N LEU A 92 -1.00 -9.55 2.93
CA LEU A 92 -0.74 -10.30 4.16
C LEU A 92 -2.03 -10.73 4.85
N LEU A 93 -3.00 -9.83 4.96
CA LEU A 93 -4.32 -10.13 5.52
C LEU A 93 -5.08 -11.14 4.65
N TRP A 94 -4.98 -11.02 3.33
CA TRP A 94 -5.66 -11.92 2.39
C TRP A 94 -5.11 -13.34 2.48
N LEU A 95 -3.78 -13.49 2.53
CA LEU A 95 -3.13 -14.79 2.73
C LEU A 95 -3.47 -15.43 4.09
N ALA A 96 -3.75 -14.61 5.09
CA ALA A 96 -4.17 -15.07 6.42
C ALA A 96 -5.69 -15.30 6.55
N ASP A 97 -6.49 -15.06 5.51
CA ASP A 97 -7.96 -15.07 5.56
C ASP A 97 -8.55 -14.10 6.61
N LEU A 98 -7.88 -12.96 6.79
CA LEU A 98 -8.23 -11.92 7.78
C LEU A 98 -8.76 -10.63 7.14
N THR A 99 -8.90 -10.60 5.81
CA THR A 99 -9.46 -9.43 5.12
C THR A 99 -10.90 -9.14 5.55
N THR A 100 -11.26 -7.87 5.53
CA THR A 100 -12.63 -7.40 5.73
C THR A 100 -13.22 -6.92 4.40
N PRO A 101 -14.56 -6.89 4.25
CA PRO A 101 -15.19 -6.35 3.05
C PRO A 101 -14.82 -4.89 2.76
N GLU A 102 -14.46 -4.12 3.79
CA GLU A 102 -13.97 -2.75 3.63
C GLU A 102 -12.59 -2.73 2.98
N GLN A 103 -11.66 -3.56 3.46
CA GLN A 103 -10.32 -3.72 2.92
C GLN A 103 -10.37 -4.22 1.47
N ASP A 104 -11.24 -5.18 1.15
CA ASP A 104 -11.45 -5.64 -0.23
C ASP A 104 -11.93 -4.53 -1.16
N ARG A 105 -12.84 -3.67 -0.67
CA ARG A 105 -13.31 -2.51 -1.43
C ARG A 105 -12.21 -1.48 -1.60
N ALA A 106 -11.41 -1.20 -0.58
CA ALA A 106 -10.26 -0.30 -0.65
C ALA A 106 -9.25 -0.77 -1.71
N HIS A 107 -8.83 -2.03 -1.63
CA HIS A 107 -7.89 -2.62 -2.59
C HIS A 107 -8.43 -2.57 -4.03
N ARG A 108 -9.70 -2.93 -4.25
CA ARG A 108 -10.32 -2.85 -5.58
C ARG A 108 -10.51 -1.42 -6.09
N ARG A 109 -10.71 -0.43 -5.23
CA ARG A 109 -10.75 0.98 -5.66
C ARG A 109 -9.39 1.44 -6.17
N ARG A 110 -8.33 1.07 -5.46
CA ARG A 110 -6.93 1.41 -5.81
C ARG A 110 -6.45 0.67 -7.06
N PHE A 111 -6.81 -0.61 -7.18
CA PHE A 111 -6.43 -1.49 -8.28
C PHE A 111 -7.66 -2.08 -8.98
N SER A 112 -8.42 -1.22 -9.65
CA SER A 112 -9.72 -1.57 -10.28
C SER A 112 -9.63 -2.64 -11.38
N ASN A 113 -8.46 -2.80 -11.98
CA ASN A 113 -8.18 -3.82 -12.98
C ASN A 113 -7.30 -4.92 -12.40
N ALA A 114 -7.93 -5.97 -11.87
CA ALA A 114 -7.24 -7.08 -11.21
C ALA A 114 -6.23 -7.80 -12.13
N ARG A 115 -6.53 -7.96 -13.42
CA ARG A 115 -5.61 -8.60 -14.37
C ARG A 115 -4.35 -7.76 -14.58
N ARG A 116 -4.50 -6.44 -14.64
CA ARG A 116 -3.38 -5.51 -14.76
C ARG A 116 -2.54 -5.47 -13.48
N TRP A 117 -3.18 -5.55 -12.32
CA TRP A 117 -2.49 -5.64 -11.02
C TRP A 117 -1.66 -6.92 -10.90
N ASP A 118 -2.27 -8.09 -11.13
CA ASP A 118 -1.56 -9.39 -11.11
C ASP A 118 -0.38 -9.38 -12.09
N ARG A 119 -0.57 -8.77 -13.28
CA ARG A 119 0.51 -8.63 -14.25
C ARG A 119 1.67 -7.79 -13.74
N ALA A 120 1.36 -6.65 -13.12
CA ALA A 120 2.35 -5.73 -12.59
C ALA A 120 3.14 -6.36 -11.42
N GLU A 121 2.45 -7.05 -10.50
CA GLU A 121 3.08 -7.80 -9.39
C GLU A 121 4.04 -8.88 -9.90
N ARG A 122 3.59 -9.69 -10.86
CA ARG A 122 4.44 -10.74 -11.47
C ARG A 122 5.65 -10.14 -12.15
N LEU A 123 5.47 -9.07 -12.94
CA LEU A 123 6.57 -8.45 -13.66
C LEU A 123 7.59 -7.81 -12.71
N ALA A 124 7.13 -7.11 -11.67
CA ALA A 124 8.02 -6.59 -10.63
C ALA A 124 8.83 -7.71 -9.97
N SER A 125 8.19 -8.83 -9.65
CA SER A 125 8.85 -9.99 -9.05
C SER A 125 9.88 -10.61 -9.99
N CYS A 126 9.57 -10.77 -11.29
CA CYS A 126 10.54 -11.23 -12.29
C CYS A 126 11.72 -10.25 -12.44
N PHE A 127 11.44 -8.94 -12.45
CA PHE A 127 12.46 -7.91 -12.56
C PHE A 127 13.44 -7.95 -11.38
N THR A 128 12.93 -8.17 -10.17
CA THR A 128 13.74 -8.32 -8.96
C THR A 128 14.49 -9.65 -8.94
N ALA A 129 13.79 -10.78 -9.04
CA ALA A 129 14.36 -12.10 -8.77
C ALA A 129 15.08 -12.72 -9.98
N TRP A 130 14.53 -12.58 -11.19
CA TRP A 130 15.07 -13.23 -12.37
C TRP A 130 16.11 -12.37 -13.09
N ALA A 131 15.85 -11.08 -13.26
CA ALA A 131 16.85 -10.15 -13.81
C ALA A 131 17.88 -9.68 -12.77
N GLY A 132 17.69 -10.03 -11.49
CA GLY A 132 18.62 -9.66 -10.42
C GLY A 132 18.74 -8.15 -10.23
N TYR A 133 17.69 -7.38 -10.55
CA TYR A 133 17.77 -5.92 -10.48
C TYR A 133 17.85 -5.47 -9.00
N PRO A 134 18.89 -4.73 -8.61
CA PRO A 134 19.20 -4.46 -7.21
C PRO A 134 18.12 -3.62 -6.52
N MET A 135 18.01 -3.74 -5.20
CA MET A 135 17.26 -2.81 -4.35
C MET A 135 18.21 -2.23 -3.31
N THR A 136 18.08 -0.93 -3.04
CA THR A 136 18.79 -0.30 -1.93
C THR A 136 18.28 -0.84 -0.59
N ARG A 137 19.07 -0.67 0.47
CA ARG A 137 18.66 -1.10 1.81
C ARG A 137 17.43 -0.34 2.28
N GLU A 138 17.35 0.94 1.97
CA GLU A 138 16.22 1.80 2.30
C GLU A 138 14.94 1.35 1.60
N ALA A 139 15.04 0.87 0.36
CA ALA A 139 13.93 0.29 -0.39
C ALA A 139 13.46 -1.04 0.21
N LEU A 140 14.40 -1.89 0.64
CA LEU A 140 14.10 -3.14 1.34
C LEU A 140 13.38 -2.89 2.67
N ASP A 141 13.94 -2.01 3.51
CA ASP A 141 13.41 -1.70 4.84
C ASP A 141 12.01 -1.07 4.75
N ARG A 142 11.76 -0.21 3.75
CA ARG A 142 10.44 0.36 3.50
C ARG A 142 9.47 -0.66 2.91
N GLY A 143 9.93 -1.56 2.04
CA GLY A 143 9.13 -2.63 1.45
C GLY A 143 8.57 -3.63 2.46
N GLY A 144 9.21 -3.75 3.63
CA GLY A 144 8.71 -4.56 4.75
C GLY A 144 7.61 -3.87 5.57
N ARG A 145 7.41 -2.56 5.40
CA ARG A 145 6.39 -1.80 6.14
C ARG A 145 5.03 -1.96 5.46
N THR A 146 4.00 -2.10 6.29
CA THR A 146 2.63 -2.31 5.83
C THR A 146 1.75 -1.18 6.35
N GLU A 147 0.71 -0.88 5.59
CA GLU A 147 -0.39 -0.03 6.03
C GLU A 147 -1.69 -0.77 5.81
N VAL A 148 -2.65 -0.60 6.73
CA VAL A 148 -3.96 -1.24 6.63
C VAL A 148 -5.01 -0.18 6.36
N GLU A 149 -5.61 -0.23 5.17
CA GLU A 149 -6.69 0.67 4.78
C GLU A 149 -8.05 0.08 5.14
N GLY A 150 -8.83 0.79 5.95
CA GLY A 150 -10.13 0.33 6.46
C GLY A 150 -10.06 -0.43 7.79
N ALA A 151 -11.21 -0.79 8.35
CA ALA A 151 -11.27 -1.44 9.65
C ALA A 151 -10.59 -2.82 9.64
N CYS A 152 -9.68 -3.02 10.59
CA CYS A 152 -8.97 -4.28 10.81
C CYS A 152 -9.56 -5.02 12.01
N ARG A 153 -9.66 -6.36 11.90
CA ARG A 153 -10.22 -7.20 12.98
C ARG A 153 -9.45 -7.08 14.31
N CYS A 154 -8.17 -6.74 14.27
CA CYS A 154 -7.35 -6.55 15.47
C CYS A 154 -7.50 -5.16 16.11
N GLY A 155 -8.28 -4.25 15.52
CA GLY A 155 -8.41 -2.87 16.01
C GLY A 155 -7.09 -2.07 16.01
N GLY A 156 -6.09 -2.48 15.23
CA GLY A 156 -4.76 -1.86 15.18
C GLY A 156 -3.75 -2.40 16.19
N THR A 157 -4.15 -3.35 17.05
CA THR A 157 -3.30 -3.87 18.14
C THR A 157 -2.20 -4.84 17.69
N GLY A 158 -2.31 -5.39 16.47
CA GLY A 158 -1.43 -6.46 16.00
C GLY A 158 -1.80 -7.86 16.48
N TRP A 159 -2.86 -8.01 17.29
CA TRP A 159 -3.26 -9.29 17.87
C TRP A 159 -4.77 -9.51 17.79
N LEU A 160 -5.17 -10.77 17.64
CA LEU A 160 -6.55 -11.22 17.55
C LEU A 160 -6.78 -12.28 18.63
N GLY A 161 -7.80 -12.10 19.47
CA GLY A 161 -8.27 -13.19 20.33
C GLY A 161 -9.18 -14.10 19.51
N GLU A 162 -8.82 -15.37 19.38
CA GLU A 162 -9.64 -16.40 18.74
C GLU A 162 -10.01 -17.47 19.77
N SER A 163 -11.30 -17.79 19.87
CA SER A 163 -11.74 -18.99 20.60
C SER A 163 -11.80 -20.14 19.60
N TYR A 164 -11.09 -21.22 19.92
CA TYR A 164 -11.10 -22.46 19.13
C TYR A 164 -12.15 -23.46 19.63
N ASP A 165 -12.62 -23.28 20.86
CA ASP A 165 -13.61 -24.14 21.50
C ASP A 165 -14.94 -23.37 21.68
N PRO A 166 -15.97 -23.67 20.88
CA PRO A 166 -17.27 -23.04 21.03
C PRO A 166 -17.97 -23.39 22.36
N ASP A 167 -17.58 -24.49 23.01
CA ASP A 167 -18.11 -24.94 24.31
C ASP A 167 -17.32 -24.34 25.50
N ASP A 168 -16.11 -23.83 25.26
CA ASP A 168 -15.32 -23.04 26.23
C ASP A 168 -14.83 -21.70 25.63
N PRO A 169 -15.66 -20.63 25.71
CA PRO A 169 -15.30 -19.32 25.19
C PRO A 169 -14.20 -18.63 26.00
N THR A 170 -13.73 -19.22 27.10
CA THR A 170 -12.64 -18.66 27.92
C THR A 170 -11.26 -19.07 27.40
N MET A 171 -11.19 -20.13 26.59
CA MET A 171 -9.97 -20.55 25.89
C MET A 171 -9.71 -19.67 24.66
N LEU A 172 -9.18 -18.47 24.91
CA LEU A 172 -8.72 -17.57 23.85
C LEU A 172 -7.25 -17.85 23.53
N VAL A 173 -6.97 -18.14 22.27
CA VAL A 173 -5.62 -18.16 21.72
C VAL A 173 -5.39 -16.83 21.01
N GLU A 174 -4.23 -16.24 21.24
CA GLU A 174 -3.85 -15.04 20.51
C GLU A 174 -3.24 -15.42 19.16
N ARG A 175 -3.85 -14.92 18.10
CA ARG A 175 -3.33 -15.00 16.75
C ARG A 175 -2.73 -13.64 16.35
N ASN A 176 -1.57 -13.68 15.72
CA ASN A 176 -0.95 -12.49 15.15
C ASN A 176 -1.79 -11.92 13.99
N CYS A 177 -1.94 -10.60 13.94
CA CYS A 177 -2.48 -9.90 12.78
C CYS A 177 -1.32 -9.38 11.90
N PRO A 178 -1.08 -9.98 10.72
CA PRO A 178 0.11 -9.68 9.94
C PRO A 178 0.07 -8.28 9.28
N GLY A 179 -1.10 -7.63 9.21
CA GLY A 179 -1.21 -6.24 8.75
C GLY A 179 -0.74 -5.19 9.76
N HIS A 180 -0.67 -5.50 11.06
CA HIS A 180 -0.25 -4.56 12.12
C HIS A 180 0.93 -5.08 12.95
N ASN A 181 1.25 -6.37 12.84
CA ASN A 181 2.43 -6.98 13.43
C ASN A 181 2.99 -8.05 12.47
N PRO A 182 3.55 -7.66 11.32
CA PRO A 182 4.01 -8.61 10.29
C PRO A 182 5.11 -9.56 10.78
N GLU A 183 5.86 -9.19 11.82
CA GLU A 183 6.98 -9.98 12.34
C GLU A 183 6.56 -10.97 13.45
N GLY A 184 5.33 -10.87 13.95
CA GLY A 184 4.87 -11.75 15.03
C GLY A 184 5.50 -11.47 16.39
N LEU A 185 6.24 -10.38 16.55
CA LEU A 185 6.95 -10.06 17.78
C LEU A 185 5.95 -9.56 18.83
N ARG A 186 5.99 -10.16 20.03
CA ARG A 186 5.36 -9.58 21.22
C ARG A 186 6.34 -8.61 21.84
N LEU A 187 6.05 -7.30 21.75
CA LEU A 187 6.73 -6.36 22.62
C LEU A 187 6.34 -6.65 24.08
N PRO A 188 7.29 -6.60 25.02
CA PRO A 188 6.97 -6.73 26.43
C PRO A 188 5.94 -5.68 26.85
N ARG A 189 4.95 -6.09 27.66
CA ARG A 189 3.81 -5.25 28.09
C ARG A 189 4.20 -3.96 28.84
N TRP A 190 5.47 -3.80 29.21
CA TRP A 190 5.99 -2.65 29.96
C TRP A 190 6.49 -1.48 29.09
N GLU A 191 6.48 -1.61 27.75
CA GLU A 191 6.93 -0.52 26.84
C GLU A 191 5.78 0.31 26.23
N VAL A 192 4.51 -0.03 26.50
CA VAL A 192 3.33 0.64 25.89
C VAL A 192 2.79 1.79 26.76
N GLY A 193 3.63 2.39 27.61
CA GLY A 193 3.23 3.46 28.52
C GLY A 193 4.38 4.40 28.88
N ALA A 194 4.65 5.36 28.00
CA ALA A 194 5.32 6.62 28.31
C ALA A 194 4.65 7.74 27.49
#